data_AF-A0A9P1AP16-F1
#
_entry.id   AF-A0A9P1AP16-F1
#
_cell.length_a   1.000
_cell.length_b   1.000
_cell.length_c   1.000
_cell.angle_alpha   90.00
_cell.angle_beta   90.00
_cell.angle_gamma   90.00
#
_symmetry.space_group_name_H-M   'P 1'
#
loop_
_entity.id
_entity.type
_entity.pdbx_description
1 polymer ?
#
loop_
_entity_poly.entity_id
_entity_poly.type
_entity_poly.pdbx_seq_one_letter_code
_entity_poly.pdbx_strand_id
1 'polypeptide(L)'
;MQTLLKKLLFFALFDTIQERMSTVKPVEEKDQPKSIGALAWAECEKILNRVFDTRVLPPNFPRTLLMELYVARTILFAAFTLGIRAGGLPFLYFTVREVLGHFIIFMLTYMFLPLVGLNIAVLFKKEKLNVHEYRVLMIVWAFLCGVFSMIANIHYSLSDYGPPNYFMPVIIGLTAHLIGNQFDNNRKALVGVSVGSAVTVSLSMLIVTGDLSFGSFFSLFLCSINAIVALQFMIYDLLEDGAGANASSALTHVIGVVLIMLNFLILVRFTGTYVIDPTSNDVARANPLHTALSA
;
A
#
# COMPACT_ATOMS: atom_id res chain seq x y z
N MET A 1 -19.29 -19.55 -8.20
CA MET A 1 -18.42 -18.34 -8.19
C MET A 1 -19.22 -17.04 -8.04
N GLN A 2 -20.27 -16.80 -8.85
CA GLN A 2 -21.16 -15.61 -8.69
C GLN A 2 -21.88 -15.52 -7.33
N THR A 3 -22.21 -16.66 -6.71
CA THR A 3 -22.87 -16.73 -5.40
C THR A 3 -21.97 -16.37 -4.23
N LEU A 4 -20.64 -16.57 -4.36
CA LEU A 4 -19.67 -16.23 -3.31
C LEU A 4 -19.38 -14.72 -3.32
N LEU A 5 -19.24 -14.14 -4.52
CA LEU A 5 -19.01 -12.71 -4.72
C LEU A 5 -20.24 -11.87 -4.30
N LYS A 6 -21.46 -12.34 -4.61
CA LYS A 6 -22.70 -11.71 -4.13
C LYS A 6 -22.85 -11.82 -2.61
N LYS A 7 -22.51 -12.97 -2.01
CA LYS A 7 -22.53 -13.11 -0.53
C LYS A 7 -21.48 -12.21 0.14
N LEU A 8 -20.28 -12.09 -0.41
CA LEU A 8 -19.24 -11.18 0.10
C LEU A 8 -19.65 -9.70 0.05
N LEU A 9 -20.24 -9.25 -1.06
CA LEU A 9 -20.69 -7.87 -1.22
C LEU A 9 -21.95 -7.55 -0.39
N PHE A 10 -22.89 -8.49 -0.26
CA PHE A 10 -24.13 -8.24 0.49
C PHE A 10 -23.94 -8.35 2.01
N PHE A 11 -23.13 -9.30 2.47
CA PHE A 11 -22.87 -9.52 3.91
C PHE A 11 -21.94 -8.44 4.50
N ALA A 12 -20.96 -7.95 3.74
CA ALA A 12 -20.07 -6.89 4.22
C ALA A 12 -20.73 -5.51 4.31
N LEU A 13 -21.75 -5.24 3.47
CA LEU A 13 -22.37 -3.91 3.36
C LEU A 13 -23.58 -3.76 4.30
N PHE A 14 -24.43 -4.79 4.44
CA PHE A 14 -25.69 -4.67 5.20
C PHE A 14 -25.57 -4.98 6.68
N ASP A 15 -24.80 -6.00 7.08
CA ASP A 15 -24.62 -6.32 8.51
C ASP A 15 -23.89 -5.18 9.25
N THR A 16 -22.98 -4.49 8.57
CA THR A 16 -22.26 -3.33 9.13
C THR A 16 -23.18 -2.14 9.42
N ILE A 17 -24.29 -1.99 8.70
CA ILE A 17 -25.27 -0.92 8.88
C ILE A 17 -26.29 -1.32 9.97
N GLN A 18 -26.74 -2.58 9.95
CA GLN A 18 -27.79 -3.07 10.86
C GLN A 18 -27.27 -3.31 12.29
N GLU A 19 -26.00 -3.70 12.46
CA GLU A 19 -25.36 -3.89 13.78
C GLU A 19 -25.00 -2.55 14.46
N ARG A 20 -24.73 -1.49 13.66
CA ARG A 20 -24.49 -0.12 14.17
C ARG A 20 -25.75 0.59 14.69
N MET A 21 -26.95 0.19 14.25
CA MET A 21 -28.20 0.81 14.71
C MET A 21 -28.78 0.17 15.98
N SER A 22 -28.36 -1.04 16.35
CA SER A 22 -29.00 -1.82 17.43
C SER A 22 -28.23 -1.86 18.75
N THR A 23 -27.00 -1.33 18.81
CA THR A 23 -26.12 -1.47 19.99
C THR A 23 -25.63 -0.16 20.62
N VAL A 24 -26.21 0.99 20.25
CA VAL A 24 -25.86 2.28 20.87
C VAL A 24 -26.49 2.38 22.26
N LYS A 25 -25.73 2.01 23.29
CA LYS A 25 -25.96 2.53 24.66
C LYS A 25 -25.60 4.02 24.70
N PRO A 26 -26.32 4.84 25.48
CA PRO A 26 -26.01 6.26 25.58
C PRO A 26 -24.65 6.41 26.28
N VAL A 27 -23.66 6.91 25.54
CA VAL A 27 -22.35 7.26 26.07
C VAL A 27 -22.43 8.70 26.56
N GLU A 28 -22.01 8.93 27.81
CA GLU A 28 -21.88 10.25 28.42
C GLU A 28 -21.08 11.21 27.52
N GLU A 29 -21.63 12.41 27.34
CA GLU A 29 -21.05 13.50 26.55
C GLU A 29 -19.66 13.89 27.07
N LYS A 30 -18.62 13.48 26.33
CA LYS A 30 -17.37 14.22 26.26
C LYS A 30 -17.25 14.82 24.87
N ASP A 31 -17.19 16.14 24.85
CA ASP A 31 -17.16 17.08 23.70
C ASP A 31 -16.92 16.42 22.33
N GLN A 32 -18.03 16.20 21.61
CA GLN A 32 -17.98 15.74 20.23
C GLN A 32 -17.49 16.85 19.29
N PRO A 33 -16.53 16.61 18.39
CA PRO A 33 -16.25 17.55 17.30
C PRO A 33 -17.47 17.63 16.36
N LYS A 34 -18.19 18.76 16.39
CA LYS A 34 -19.49 18.96 15.72
C LYS A 34 -19.44 19.06 14.18
N SER A 35 -18.33 18.75 13.52
CA SER A 35 -18.27 18.76 12.05
C SER A 35 -17.41 17.59 11.50
N ILE A 36 -17.78 17.10 10.31
CA ILE A 36 -17.00 16.09 9.56
C ILE A 36 -15.55 16.56 9.37
N GLY A 37 -15.36 17.88 9.17
CA GLY A 37 -14.04 18.49 9.07
C GLY A 37 -13.22 18.37 10.35
N ALA A 38 -13.83 18.56 11.52
CA ALA A 38 -13.16 18.41 12.81
C ALA A 38 -12.82 16.94 13.12
N LEU A 39 -13.69 16.00 12.71
CA LEU A 39 -13.41 14.57 12.80
C LEU A 39 -12.22 14.17 11.90
N ALA A 40 -12.22 14.64 10.65
CA ALA A 40 -11.13 14.41 9.71
C ALA A 40 -9.82 15.03 10.20
N TRP A 41 -9.88 16.24 10.75
CA TRP A 41 -8.72 16.91 11.33
C TRP A 41 -8.11 16.12 12.50
N ALA A 42 -8.94 15.64 13.43
CA ALA A 42 -8.48 14.83 14.55
C ALA A 42 -7.79 13.52 14.09
N GLU A 43 -8.28 12.88 13.03
CA GLU A 43 -7.61 11.71 12.46
C GLU A 43 -6.31 12.07 11.74
N CYS A 44 -6.27 13.18 11.01
CA CYS A 44 -5.03 13.71 10.42
C CYS A 44 -3.98 14.03 11.49
N GLU A 45 -4.39 14.63 12.61
CA GLU A 45 -3.50 14.95 13.74
C GLU A 45 -2.94 13.67 14.38
N LYS A 46 -3.76 12.64 14.56
CA LYS A 46 -3.26 11.32 15.00
C LYS A 46 -2.23 10.74 14.04
N ILE A 47 -2.46 10.82 12.73
CA ILE A 47 -1.52 10.37 11.71
C ILE A 47 -0.21 11.17 11.79
N LEU A 48 -0.31 12.50 11.86
CA LEU A 48 0.83 13.40 11.99
C LEU A 48 1.69 13.05 13.22
N ASN A 49 1.05 12.85 14.37
CA ASN A 49 1.73 12.49 15.61
C ASN A 49 2.47 11.14 15.52
N ARG A 50 1.95 10.18 14.75
CA ARG A 50 2.63 8.88 14.52
C ARG A 50 3.83 9.02 13.59
N VAL A 51 3.70 9.80 12.52
CA VAL A 51 4.77 10.01 11.53
C VAL A 51 5.93 10.80 12.12
N PHE A 52 5.61 11.83 12.90
CA PHE A 52 6.59 12.71 13.54
C PHE A 52 6.98 12.24 14.94
N ASP A 53 6.61 11.03 15.36
CA ASP A 53 7.02 10.47 16.64
C ASP A 53 8.56 10.33 16.70
N THR A 54 9.17 11.02 17.65
CA THR A 54 10.62 11.02 17.90
C THR A 54 11.01 10.25 19.15
N ARG A 55 10.10 9.48 19.76
CA ARG A 55 10.42 8.69 20.94
C ARG A 55 11.59 7.72 20.69
N VAL A 56 12.34 7.53 21.76
CA VAL A 56 13.55 6.70 21.82
C VAL A 56 13.17 5.23 21.64
N LEU A 57 13.95 4.47 20.85
CA LEU A 57 13.74 3.03 20.71
C LEU A 57 14.18 2.31 22.00
N PRO A 58 13.32 1.49 22.61
CA PRO A 58 13.69 0.73 23.80
C PRO A 58 14.75 -0.33 23.46
N PRO A 59 15.61 -0.72 24.41
CA PRO A 59 16.64 -1.74 24.20
C PRO A 59 16.09 -3.10 23.74
N ASN A 60 14.86 -3.42 24.12
CA ASN A 60 14.17 -4.67 23.77
C ASN A 60 13.16 -4.49 22.61
N PHE A 61 13.41 -3.54 21.71
CA PHE A 61 12.50 -3.29 20.59
C PHE A 61 12.31 -4.56 19.72
N PRO A 62 11.07 -4.96 19.37
CA PRO A 62 10.79 -6.21 18.68
C PRO A 62 11.18 -6.16 17.18
N ARG A 63 12.48 -6.23 16.89
CA ARG A 63 13.05 -6.12 15.52
C ARG A 63 12.67 -7.25 14.58
N THR A 64 12.52 -8.47 15.10
CA THR A 64 12.04 -9.61 14.32
C THR A 64 10.63 -9.35 13.81
N LEU A 65 9.76 -8.82 14.68
CA LEU A 65 8.40 -8.45 14.30
C LEU A 65 8.40 -7.30 13.28
N LEU A 66 9.26 -6.29 13.45
CA LEU A 66 9.43 -5.23 12.45
C LEU A 66 9.82 -5.80 11.07
N MET A 67 10.75 -6.76 11.04
CA MET A 67 11.16 -7.43 9.81
C MET A 67 10.00 -8.22 9.19
N GLU A 68 9.24 -8.97 9.98
CA GLU A 68 8.05 -9.70 9.52
C GLU A 68 7.01 -8.77 8.89
N LEU A 69 6.75 -7.61 9.50
CA LEU A 69 5.87 -6.59 8.93
C LEU A 69 6.40 -6.06 7.59
N TYR A 70 7.71 -5.84 7.47
CA TYR A 70 8.29 -5.43 6.19
C TYR A 70 8.25 -6.52 5.13
N VAL A 71 8.45 -7.79 5.49
CA VAL A 71 8.28 -8.93 4.57
C VAL A 71 6.83 -8.99 4.08
N ALA A 72 5.85 -8.87 4.98
CA ALA A 72 4.44 -8.82 4.60
C ALA A 72 4.17 -7.66 3.64
N ARG A 73 4.73 -6.47 3.90
CA ARG A 73 4.61 -5.30 3.00
C ARG A 73 5.23 -5.57 1.62
N THR A 74 6.38 -6.22 1.54
CA THR A 74 6.98 -6.63 0.27
C THR A 74 6.04 -7.55 -0.52
N ILE A 75 5.46 -8.55 0.14
CA ILE A 75 4.53 -9.49 -0.51
C ILE A 75 3.32 -8.74 -1.07
N LEU A 76 2.74 -7.82 -0.30
CA LEU A 76 1.64 -6.98 -0.78
C LEU A 76 2.05 -6.10 -1.95
N PHE A 77 3.26 -5.55 -1.93
CA PHE A 77 3.75 -4.69 -3.01
C PHE A 77 4.06 -5.48 -4.29
N ALA A 78 4.59 -6.70 -4.15
CA ALA A 78 4.76 -7.64 -5.25
C ALA A 78 3.39 -8.03 -5.85
N ALA A 79 2.40 -8.34 -5.01
CA ALA A 79 1.04 -8.65 -5.45
C ALA A 79 0.40 -7.48 -6.21
N PHE A 80 0.53 -6.25 -5.70
CA PHE A 80 0.09 -5.03 -6.38
C PHE A 80 0.77 -4.86 -7.75
N THR A 81 2.08 -5.06 -7.82
CA THR A 81 2.85 -4.93 -9.07
C THR A 81 2.45 -6.00 -10.09
N LEU A 82 2.24 -7.25 -9.66
CA LEU A 82 1.66 -8.30 -10.50
C LEU A 82 0.26 -7.93 -10.98
N GLY A 83 -0.53 -7.29 -10.12
CA GLY A 83 -1.83 -6.75 -10.45
C GLY A 83 -1.77 -5.72 -11.57
N ILE A 84 -0.82 -4.77 -11.52
CA ILE A 84 -0.61 -3.79 -12.59
C ILE A 84 -0.38 -4.50 -13.92
N ARG A 85 0.52 -5.49 -13.95
CA ARG A 85 0.82 -6.26 -15.17
C ARG A 85 -0.41 -7.01 -15.67
N ALA A 86 -1.17 -7.65 -14.78
CA ALA A 86 -2.41 -8.32 -15.14
C ALA A 86 -3.46 -7.35 -15.70
N GLY A 87 -3.64 -6.17 -15.09
CA GLY A 87 -4.60 -5.17 -15.56
C GLY A 87 -4.31 -4.60 -16.95
N GLY A 88 -3.08 -4.76 -17.45
CA GLY A 88 -2.71 -4.44 -18.82
C GLY A 88 -3.21 -5.44 -19.87
N LEU A 89 -3.67 -6.63 -19.46
CA LEU A 89 -4.10 -7.66 -20.40
C LEU A 89 -5.38 -7.20 -21.15
N PRO A 90 -5.42 -7.32 -22.50
CA PRO A 90 -6.53 -6.83 -23.31
C PRO A 90 -7.90 -7.30 -22.83
N PHE A 91 -8.03 -8.60 -22.53
CA PHE A 91 -9.31 -9.18 -22.12
C PHE A 91 -9.81 -8.64 -20.76
N LEU A 92 -8.93 -8.18 -19.87
CA LEU A 92 -9.34 -7.58 -18.60
C LEU A 92 -9.76 -6.13 -18.78
N TYR A 93 -8.94 -5.31 -19.44
CA TYR A 93 -9.27 -3.89 -19.54
C TYR A 93 -10.45 -3.64 -20.48
N PHE A 94 -10.54 -4.31 -21.64
CA PHE A 94 -11.66 -4.11 -22.57
C PHE A 94 -12.98 -4.46 -21.91
N THR A 95 -13.08 -5.67 -21.33
CA THR A 95 -14.30 -6.14 -20.67
C THR A 95 -14.73 -5.23 -19.53
N VAL A 96 -13.80 -4.84 -18.66
CA VAL A 96 -14.13 -4.02 -17.48
C VAL A 96 -14.53 -2.60 -17.89
N ARG A 97 -13.83 -2.01 -18.88
CA ARG A 97 -14.06 -0.65 -19.35
C ARG A 97 -15.32 -0.49 -20.19
N GLU A 98 -15.66 -1.47 -21.02
CA GLU A 98 -16.92 -1.44 -21.77
C GLU A 98 -18.14 -1.56 -20.86
N VAL A 99 -18.05 -2.37 -19.79
CA VAL A 99 -19.18 -2.60 -18.88
C VAL A 99 -19.37 -1.47 -17.88
N LEU A 100 -18.29 -0.93 -17.30
CA LEU A 100 -18.38 0.05 -16.21
C LEU A 100 -18.12 1.49 -16.66
N GLY A 101 -17.37 1.71 -17.75
CA GLY A 101 -16.91 3.04 -18.14
C GLY A 101 -15.82 3.62 -17.22
N HIS A 102 -15.14 4.67 -17.69
CA HIS A 102 -13.95 5.21 -17.02
C HIS A 102 -14.22 5.80 -15.63
N PHE A 103 -15.27 6.59 -15.50
CA PHE A 103 -15.55 7.31 -14.27
C PHE A 103 -15.83 6.33 -13.13
N ILE A 104 -16.63 5.28 -13.39
CA ILE A 104 -16.94 4.26 -12.40
C ILE A 104 -15.69 3.47 -12.03
N ILE A 105 -14.84 3.11 -12.99
CA ILE A 105 -13.57 2.44 -12.71
C ILE A 105 -12.69 3.31 -11.83
N PHE A 106 -12.56 4.60 -12.14
CA PHE A 106 -11.77 5.53 -11.33
C PHE A 106 -12.29 5.62 -9.89
N MET A 107 -13.61 5.77 -9.71
CA MET A 107 -14.23 5.79 -8.37
C MET A 107 -14.06 4.47 -7.63
N LEU A 108 -14.19 3.34 -8.33
CA LEU A 108 -13.97 2.01 -7.76
C LEU A 108 -12.51 1.85 -7.29
N THR A 109 -11.55 2.25 -8.12
CA THR A 109 -10.12 2.17 -7.80
C THR A 109 -9.75 3.04 -6.61
N TYR A 110 -10.11 4.32 -6.62
CA TYR A 110 -9.56 5.30 -5.68
C TYR A 110 -10.46 5.62 -4.48
N MET A 111 -11.71 5.17 -4.47
CA MET A 111 -12.60 5.28 -3.30
C MET A 111 -13.00 3.91 -2.76
N PHE A 112 -13.54 3.03 -3.61
CA PHE A 112 -14.14 1.78 -3.11
C PHE A 112 -13.09 0.77 -2.64
N LEU A 113 -12.02 0.53 -3.41
CA LEU A 113 -10.98 -0.42 -3.02
C LEU A 113 -10.26 -0.03 -1.71
N PRO A 114 -9.90 1.24 -1.45
CA PRO A 114 -9.42 1.66 -0.13
C PRO A 114 -10.39 1.33 1.02
N LEU A 115 -11.69 1.53 0.83
CA LEU A 115 -12.70 1.20 1.84
C LEU A 115 -12.80 -0.31 2.08
N VAL A 116 -12.64 -1.14 1.03
CA VAL A 116 -12.57 -2.59 1.16
C VAL A 116 -11.35 -3.00 1.99
N GLY A 117 -10.17 -2.43 1.72
CA GLY A 117 -8.97 -2.68 2.51
C GLY A 117 -9.14 -2.31 3.98
N LEU A 118 -9.73 -1.14 4.25
CA LEU A 118 -10.05 -0.71 5.60
C LEU A 118 -10.99 -1.70 6.32
N ASN A 119 -12.00 -2.21 5.61
CA ASN A 119 -12.91 -3.20 6.17
C ASN A 119 -12.18 -4.51 6.53
N ILE A 120 -11.29 -5.00 5.66
CA ILE A 120 -10.46 -6.18 5.95
C ILE A 120 -9.64 -5.98 7.23
N ALA A 121 -9.00 -4.81 7.39
CA ALA A 121 -8.24 -4.50 8.60
C ALA A 121 -9.12 -4.42 9.86
N VAL A 122 -10.33 -3.85 9.75
CA VAL A 122 -11.30 -3.79 10.86
C VAL A 122 -11.78 -5.19 11.25
N LEU A 123 -12.07 -6.06 10.28
CA LEU A 123 -12.47 -7.45 10.55
C LEU A 123 -11.37 -8.22 11.26
N PHE A 124 -10.11 -8.03 10.84
CA PHE A 124 -8.97 -8.64 11.51
C PHE A 124 -8.77 -8.12 12.93
N LYS A 125 -8.88 -6.79 13.15
CA LYS A 125 -8.80 -6.18 14.48
C LYS A 125 -9.91 -6.67 15.42
N LYS A 126 -11.08 -7.00 14.88
CA LYS A 126 -12.21 -7.57 15.63
C LYS A 126 -12.10 -9.09 15.82
N GLU A 127 -10.95 -9.68 15.50
CA GLU A 127 -10.69 -11.14 15.59
C GLU A 127 -11.69 -11.99 14.78
N LYS A 128 -12.38 -11.38 13.80
CA LYS A 128 -13.30 -12.08 12.89
C LYS A 128 -12.58 -12.82 11.77
N LEU A 129 -11.27 -12.61 11.62
CA LEU A 129 -10.41 -13.26 10.64
C LEU A 129 -9.19 -13.83 11.34
N ASN A 130 -8.79 -15.06 10.98
CA ASN A 130 -7.50 -15.59 11.39
C ASN A 130 -6.35 -14.93 10.60
N VAL A 131 -5.13 -14.99 11.11
CA VAL A 131 -3.93 -14.41 10.49
C VAL A 131 -3.74 -14.91 9.06
N HIS A 132 -3.98 -16.20 8.79
CA HIS A 132 -3.89 -16.76 7.45
C HIS A 132 -4.93 -16.16 6.49
N GLU A 133 -6.20 -16.07 6.92
CA GLU A 133 -7.29 -15.52 6.12
C GLU A 133 -7.05 -14.04 5.81
N TYR A 134 -6.64 -13.28 6.83
CA TYR A 134 -6.27 -11.87 6.68
C TYR A 134 -5.14 -11.69 5.65
N ARG A 135 -4.06 -12.46 5.76
CA ARG A 135 -2.92 -12.39 4.82
C ARG A 135 -3.34 -12.69 3.38
N VAL A 136 -4.11 -13.75 3.17
CA VAL A 136 -4.62 -14.12 1.84
C VAL A 136 -5.53 -13.04 1.28
N LEU A 137 -6.48 -12.53 2.08
CA LEU A 137 -7.38 -11.45 1.66
C LEU A 137 -6.63 -10.17 1.29
N MET A 138 -5.62 -9.80 2.08
CA MET A 138 -4.79 -8.62 1.80
C MET A 138 -3.97 -8.78 0.52
N ILE A 139 -3.43 -9.96 0.24
CA ILE A 139 -2.70 -10.24 -1.01
C ILE A 139 -3.64 -10.12 -2.22
N VAL A 140 -4.81 -10.76 -2.15
CA VAL A 140 -5.82 -10.68 -3.22
C VAL A 140 -6.29 -9.24 -3.42
N TRP A 141 -6.55 -8.52 -2.33
CA TRP A 141 -6.94 -7.12 -2.37
C TRP A 141 -5.86 -6.23 -2.99
N ALA A 142 -4.59 -6.39 -2.59
CA ALA A 142 -3.48 -5.64 -3.15
C ALA A 142 -3.31 -5.91 -4.65
N PHE A 143 -3.44 -7.17 -5.07
CA PHE A 143 -3.47 -7.54 -6.48
C PHE A 143 -4.60 -6.83 -7.25
N LEU A 144 -5.82 -6.83 -6.72
CA LEU A 144 -6.95 -6.12 -7.32
C LEU A 144 -6.71 -4.61 -7.41
N CYS A 145 -6.14 -3.99 -6.36
CA CYS A 145 -5.72 -2.58 -6.40
C CYS A 145 -4.77 -2.32 -7.58
N GLY A 146 -3.82 -3.23 -7.84
CA GLY A 146 -2.93 -3.13 -8.99
C GLY A 146 -3.65 -3.21 -10.34
N VAL A 147 -4.52 -4.22 -10.50
CA VAL A 147 -5.32 -4.43 -11.72
C VAL A 147 -6.14 -3.18 -12.06
N PHE A 148 -6.93 -2.71 -11.10
CA PHE A 148 -7.82 -1.57 -11.30
C PHE A 148 -7.06 -0.25 -11.45
N SER A 149 -5.89 -0.10 -10.84
CA SER A 149 -5.01 1.04 -11.07
C SER A 149 -4.49 1.09 -12.49
N MET A 150 -4.11 -0.06 -13.06
CA MET A 150 -3.67 -0.13 -14.45
C MET A 150 -4.83 0.15 -15.40
N ILE A 151 -6.00 -0.47 -15.20
CA ILE A 151 -7.17 -0.22 -16.06
C ILE A 151 -7.57 1.26 -16.04
N ALA A 152 -7.57 1.90 -14.86
CA ALA A 152 -7.92 3.33 -14.72
C ALA A 152 -6.93 4.26 -15.44
N ASN A 153 -5.69 3.83 -15.66
CA ASN A 153 -4.62 4.64 -16.25
C ASN A 153 -4.03 4.02 -17.53
N ILE A 154 -4.75 3.10 -18.18
CA ILE A 154 -4.27 2.32 -19.33
C ILE A 154 -3.80 3.19 -20.51
N HIS A 155 -4.30 4.42 -20.60
CA HIS A 155 -3.93 5.40 -21.62
C HIS A 155 -2.65 6.16 -21.34
N TYR A 156 -1.99 5.93 -20.22
CA TYR A 156 -0.73 6.60 -19.90
C TYR A 156 0.38 5.58 -19.95
N SER A 157 1.22 5.68 -20.98
CA SER A 157 2.41 4.86 -21.12
C SER A 157 3.52 5.48 -20.28
N LEU A 158 4.14 4.66 -19.43
CA LEU A 158 5.40 5.01 -18.79
C LEU A 158 6.51 4.35 -19.60
N SER A 159 6.99 5.05 -20.64
CA SER A 159 8.15 4.60 -21.42
C SER A 159 9.40 4.41 -20.55
N ASP A 160 9.47 5.13 -19.43
CA ASP A 160 10.67 5.23 -18.59
C ASP A 160 10.43 4.69 -17.17
N TYR A 161 9.51 3.74 -16.99
CA TYR A 161 9.37 3.04 -15.72
C TYR A 161 10.52 2.05 -15.59
N GLY A 162 11.65 2.52 -15.05
CA GLY A 162 12.78 1.68 -14.68
C GLY A 162 12.35 0.52 -13.77
N PRO A 163 13.21 -0.48 -13.55
CA PRO A 163 12.88 -1.69 -12.80
C PRO A 163 12.15 -1.34 -11.50
N PRO A 164 11.02 -2.01 -11.19
CA PRO A 164 10.21 -1.67 -10.03
C PRO A 164 11.08 -1.71 -8.78
N ASN A 165 10.97 -0.71 -7.90
CA ASN A 165 11.65 -0.63 -6.60
C ASN A 165 11.10 -1.67 -5.60
N TYR A 166 10.80 -2.88 -6.06
CA TYR A 166 10.18 -3.97 -5.31
C TYR A 166 11.02 -4.41 -4.12
N PHE A 167 12.34 -4.26 -4.24
CA PHE A 167 13.29 -4.59 -3.19
C PHE A 167 13.31 -3.59 -2.05
N MET A 168 12.79 -2.37 -2.26
CA MET A 168 12.96 -1.29 -1.29
C MET A 168 12.41 -1.66 0.10
N PRO A 169 11.20 -2.22 0.26
CA PRO A 169 10.73 -2.66 1.58
C PRO A 169 11.57 -3.80 2.17
N VAL A 170 12.07 -4.74 1.35
CA VAL A 170 12.95 -5.82 1.84
C VAL A 170 14.24 -5.26 2.40
N ILE A 171 14.90 -4.36 1.67
CA ILE A 171 16.17 -3.77 2.07
C ILE A 171 16.00 -2.94 3.34
N ILE A 172 14.88 -2.21 3.47
CA ILE A 172 14.56 -1.45 4.69
C ILE A 172 14.40 -2.41 5.88
N GLY A 173 13.59 -3.45 5.75
CA GLY A 173 13.37 -4.44 6.81
C GLY A 173 14.66 -5.15 7.22
N LEU A 174 15.47 -5.55 6.24
CA LEU A 174 16.76 -6.21 6.47
C LEU A 174 17.77 -5.27 7.15
N THR A 175 17.88 -4.03 6.69
CA THR A 175 18.78 -3.03 7.29
C THR A 175 18.36 -2.74 8.74
N ALA A 176 17.06 -2.54 8.98
CA ALA A 176 16.53 -2.29 10.31
C ALA A 176 16.71 -3.49 11.28
N HIS A 177 16.77 -4.70 10.73
CA HIS A 177 17.02 -5.92 11.51
C HIS A 177 18.52 -6.13 11.79
N LEU A 178 19.38 -6.08 10.77
CA LEU A 178 20.80 -6.45 10.87
C LEU A 178 21.64 -5.44 11.66
N ILE A 179 21.47 -4.16 11.37
CA ILE A 179 22.29 -3.10 11.99
C ILE A 179 21.49 -2.22 12.95
N GLY A 180 20.22 -2.55 13.15
CA GLY A 180 19.31 -1.71 13.93
C GLY A 180 19.72 -1.55 15.39
N ASN A 181 20.36 -2.57 16.00
CA ASN A 181 20.85 -2.53 17.38
C ASN A 181 21.91 -1.42 17.60
N GLN A 182 22.65 -1.04 16.55
CA GLN A 182 23.62 0.06 16.64
C GLN A 182 22.96 1.43 16.74
N PHE A 183 21.66 1.50 16.44
CA PHE A 183 20.84 2.70 16.50
C PHE A 183 19.80 2.63 17.64
N ASP A 184 20.04 1.76 18.63
CA ASP A 184 19.32 1.81 19.90
C ASP A 184 19.43 3.24 20.45
N ASN A 185 18.31 3.77 20.92
CA ASN A 185 18.14 5.17 21.31
C ASN A 185 18.11 6.25 20.21
N ASN A 186 18.33 5.91 18.94
CA ASN A 186 18.30 6.88 17.83
C ASN A 186 17.39 6.43 16.69
N ARG A 187 16.08 6.62 16.88
CA ARG A 187 15.04 6.31 15.89
C ARG A 187 15.27 7.00 14.54
N LYS A 188 15.68 8.26 14.54
CA LYS A 188 15.93 9.02 13.30
C LYS A 188 17.07 8.40 12.50
N ALA A 189 18.15 7.98 13.17
CA ALA A 189 19.25 7.28 12.52
C ALA A 189 18.80 5.91 11.98
N LEU A 190 18.01 5.14 12.74
CA LEU A 190 17.46 3.87 12.26
C LEU A 190 16.65 4.06 10.96
N VAL A 191 15.73 5.03 10.95
CA VAL A 191 14.89 5.33 9.79
C VAL A 191 15.73 5.82 8.62
N GLY A 192 16.60 6.79 8.86
CA GLY A 192 17.45 7.40 7.82
C GLY A 192 18.40 6.39 7.18
N VAL A 193 19.05 5.54 7.97
CA VAL A 193 19.98 4.52 7.45
C VAL A 193 19.22 3.42 6.72
N SER A 194 18.07 2.97 7.24
CA SER A 194 17.30 1.89 6.60
C SER A 194 16.66 2.31 5.27
N VAL A 195 16.12 3.52 5.21
CA VAL A 195 15.59 4.06 3.94
C VAL A 195 16.72 4.49 3.01
N GLY A 196 17.76 5.13 3.55
CA GLY A 196 18.92 5.58 2.80
C GLY A 196 19.67 4.43 2.13
N SER A 197 19.86 3.30 2.81
CA SER A 197 20.48 2.11 2.21
C SER A 197 19.65 1.59 1.03
N ALA A 198 18.33 1.51 1.18
CA ALA A 198 17.44 1.05 0.13
C ALA A 198 17.39 2.01 -1.08
N VAL A 199 17.41 3.32 -0.82
CA VAL A 199 17.51 4.34 -1.87
C VAL A 199 18.84 4.23 -2.61
N THR A 200 19.96 4.10 -1.89
CA THR A 200 21.28 3.93 -2.50
C THR A 200 21.33 2.70 -3.39
N VAL A 201 20.88 1.53 -2.90
CA VAL A 201 20.85 0.30 -3.70
C VAL A 201 19.96 0.46 -4.94
N SER A 202 18.78 1.05 -4.78
CA SER A 202 17.84 1.26 -5.90
C SER A 202 18.41 2.24 -6.93
N LEU A 203 19.05 3.32 -6.49
CA LEU A 203 19.71 4.28 -7.37
C LEU A 203 20.91 3.63 -8.09
N SER A 204 21.72 2.85 -7.40
CA SER A 204 22.82 2.09 -8.02
C SER A 204 22.31 1.12 -9.09
N MET A 205 21.20 0.43 -8.83
CA MET A 205 20.56 -0.42 -9.85
C MET A 205 20.13 0.38 -11.07
N LEU A 206 19.44 1.51 -10.89
CA LEU A 206 19.02 2.37 -12.00
C LEU A 206 20.21 2.89 -12.83
N ILE A 207 21.33 3.23 -12.18
CA ILE A 207 22.56 3.65 -12.86
C ILE A 207 23.15 2.51 -13.68
N VAL A 208 23.23 1.30 -13.10
CA VAL A 208 23.83 0.13 -13.76
C VAL A 208 22.98 -0.37 -14.93
N THR A 209 21.66 -0.33 -14.82
CA THR A 209 20.75 -0.75 -15.90
C THR A 209 20.56 0.34 -16.98
N GLY A 210 21.06 1.56 -16.75
CA GLY A 210 20.88 2.68 -17.67
C GLY A 210 19.47 3.28 -17.66
N ASP A 211 18.63 2.92 -16.68
CA ASP A 211 17.23 3.34 -16.58
C ASP A 211 17.02 4.61 -15.73
N LEU A 212 18.07 5.44 -15.58
CA LEU A 212 17.99 6.69 -14.83
C LEU A 212 17.32 7.78 -15.67
N SER A 213 16.00 7.92 -15.51
CA SER A 213 15.16 8.96 -16.09
C SER A 213 14.62 9.88 -15.00
N PHE A 214 14.07 11.04 -15.39
CA PHE A 214 13.35 11.89 -14.45
C PHE A 214 12.18 11.14 -13.77
N GLY A 215 11.48 10.29 -14.53
CA GLY A 215 10.38 9.47 -14.02
C GLY A 215 10.84 8.43 -12.99
N SER A 216 11.94 7.71 -13.26
CA SER A 216 12.46 6.71 -12.31
C SER A 216 13.04 7.35 -11.06
N PHE A 217 13.70 8.50 -11.18
CA PHE A 217 14.16 9.30 -10.02
C PHE A 217 12.99 9.84 -9.18
N PHE A 218 11.97 10.43 -9.82
CA PHE A 218 10.80 10.96 -9.12
C PHE A 218 9.99 9.84 -8.44
N SER A 219 9.87 8.68 -9.10
CA SER A 219 9.29 7.47 -8.50
C SER A 219 10.07 7.01 -7.26
N LEU A 220 11.41 6.97 -7.33
CA LEU A 220 12.26 6.62 -6.20
C LEU A 220 12.09 7.59 -5.02
N PHE A 221 11.97 8.90 -5.32
CA PHE A 221 11.69 9.93 -4.32
C PHE A 221 10.33 9.73 -3.63
N LEU A 222 9.24 9.52 -4.38
CA LEU A 222 7.93 9.26 -3.78
C LEU A 222 7.91 7.95 -2.98
N CYS A 223 8.64 6.93 -3.43
CA CYS A 223 8.75 5.67 -2.73
C CYS A 223 9.58 5.81 -1.44
N SER A 224 10.61 6.66 -1.40
CA SER A 224 11.40 6.92 -0.19
C SER A 224 10.58 7.65 0.87
N ILE A 225 9.74 8.62 0.47
CA ILE A 225 8.78 9.27 1.39
C ILE A 225 7.81 8.23 1.96
N ASN A 226 7.19 7.39 1.11
CA ASN A 226 6.28 6.35 1.56
C ASN A 226 6.98 5.35 2.50
N ALA A 227 8.23 5.00 2.23
CA ALA A 227 9.05 4.15 3.08
C ALA A 227 9.31 4.76 4.46
N ILE A 228 9.61 6.06 4.54
CA ILE A 228 9.78 6.78 5.82
C ILE A 228 8.48 6.75 6.61
N VAL A 229 7.36 7.14 5.99
CA VAL A 229 6.05 7.15 6.64
C VAL A 229 5.70 5.76 7.17
N ALA A 230 5.88 4.73 6.34
CA ALA A 230 5.63 3.34 6.71
C ALA A 230 6.46 2.86 7.90
N LEU A 231 7.77 3.13 7.88
CA LEU A 231 8.67 2.72 8.95
C LEU A 231 8.28 3.41 10.26
N GLN A 232 7.91 4.68 10.18
CA GLN A 232 7.46 5.44 11.34
C GLN A 232 6.15 4.89 11.92
N PHE A 233 5.18 4.51 11.09
CA PHE A 233 3.96 3.85 11.54
C PHE A 233 4.25 2.51 12.21
N MET A 234 5.05 1.65 11.58
CA MET A 234 5.35 0.33 12.14
C MET A 234 6.13 0.43 13.46
N ILE A 235 7.11 1.33 13.56
CA ILE A 235 7.82 1.57 14.82
C ILE A 235 6.84 2.07 15.89
N TYR A 236 5.96 3.02 15.57
CA TYR A 236 4.96 3.53 16.50
C TYR A 236 4.03 2.41 17.01
N ASP A 237 3.44 1.63 16.10
CA ASP A 237 2.52 0.54 16.43
C ASP A 237 3.23 -0.53 17.30
N LEU A 238 4.50 -0.82 17.04
CA LEU A 238 5.30 -1.75 17.85
C LEU A 238 5.63 -1.20 19.25
N LEU A 239 5.77 0.12 19.40
CA LEU A 239 6.02 0.75 20.71
C LEU A 239 4.75 0.78 21.58
N GLU A 240 3.59 1.05 20.99
CA GLU A 240 2.32 1.11 21.71
C GLU A 240 1.77 -0.28 22.04
N ASP A 241 1.71 -1.16 21.04
CA ASP A 241 0.93 -2.40 21.13
C ASP A 241 1.80 -3.65 21.35
N GLY A 242 3.13 -3.54 21.24
CA GLY A 242 4.07 -4.66 21.46
C GLY A 242 3.69 -5.91 20.65
N ALA A 243 3.33 -7.01 21.32
CA ALA A 243 2.89 -8.25 20.67
C ALA A 243 1.52 -8.12 19.96
N GLY A 244 0.67 -7.18 20.39
CA GLY A 244 -0.59 -6.83 19.73
C GLY A 244 -0.40 -6.04 18.43
N ALA A 245 0.83 -5.62 18.13
CA ALA A 245 1.16 -4.83 16.94
C ALA A 245 0.77 -5.51 15.63
N ASN A 246 0.64 -6.85 15.58
CA ASN A 246 0.14 -7.53 14.38
C ASN A 246 -1.27 -7.07 13.98
N ALA A 247 -2.16 -6.81 14.95
CA ALA A 247 -3.52 -6.36 14.69
C ALA A 247 -3.59 -4.86 14.35
N SER A 248 -2.77 -4.02 14.99
CA SER A 248 -2.72 -2.58 14.69
C SER A 248 -1.97 -2.26 13.40
N SER A 249 -0.90 -3.00 13.09
CA SER A 249 -0.15 -2.91 11.84
C SER A 249 -0.95 -3.35 10.61
N ALA A 250 -2.10 -4.01 10.78
CA ALA A 250 -3.00 -4.31 9.67
C ALA A 250 -3.46 -3.05 8.95
N LEU A 251 -3.73 -1.98 9.70
CA LEU A 251 -4.05 -0.67 9.12
C LEU A 251 -2.84 -0.09 8.38
N THR A 252 -1.64 -0.27 8.93
CA THR A 252 -0.38 0.17 8.31
C THR A 252 -0.11 -0.54 6.97
N HIS A 253 -0.50 -1.81 6.83
CA HIS A 253 -0.47 -2.52 5.55
C HIS A 253 -1.47 -1.97 4.53
N VAL A 254 -2.70 -1.69 4.95
CA VAL A 254 -3.72 -1.08 4.08
C VAL A 254 -3.24 0.30 3.60
N ILE A 255 -2.80 1.16 4.52
CA ILE A 255 -2.26 2.48 4.20
C ILE A 255 -1.08 2.35 3.22
N GLY A 256 -0.18 1.40 3.44
CA GLY A 256 0.94 1.15 2.55
C GLY A 256 0.54 0.87 1.09
N VAL A 257 -0.50 0.04 0.89
CA VAL A 257 -1.03 -0.26 -0.44
C VAL A 257 -1.80 0.92 -1.03
N VAL A 258 -2.58 1.65 -0.22
CA VAL A 258 -3.27 2.86 -0.70
C VAL A 258 -2.27 3.93 -1.15
N LEU A 259 -1.22 4.18 -0.36
CA LEU A 259 -0.17 5.12 -0.73
C LEU A 259 0.54 4.71 -2.00
N ILE A 260 0.77 3.41 -2.23
CA ILE A 260 1.43 2.97 -3.45
C ILE A 260 0.54 3.10 -4.68
N MET A 261 -0.77 2.86 -4.49
CA MET A 261 -1.80 3.08 -5.50
C MET A 261 -1.87 4.55 -5.91
N LEU A 262 -1.81 5.47 -4.94
CA LEU A 262 -1.77 6.91 -5.18
C LEU A 262 -0.45 7.36 -5.82
N ASN A 263 0.69 6.81 -5.37
CA ASN A 263 1.99 7.08 -6.00
C ASN A 263 1.99 6.66 -7.47
N PHE A 264 1.42 5.50 -7.79
CA PHE A 264 1.26 5.04 -9.16
C PHE A 264 0.40 6.01 -9.97
N LEU A 265 -0.75 6.46 -9.44
CA LEU A 265 -1.59 7.47 -10.09
C LEU A 265 -0.82 8.76 -10.39
N ILE A 266 -0.15 9.32 -9.37
CA ILE A 266 0.61 10.57 -9.47
C ILE A 266 1.70 10.43 -10.53
N LEU A 267 2.52 9.38 -10.44
CA LEU A 267 3.61 9.15 -11.37
C LEU A 267 3.10 9.00 -12.79
N VAL A 268 2.14 8.10 -13.02
CA VAL A 268 1.58 7.83 -14.35
C VAL A 268 0.97 9.08 -14.98
N ARG A 269 0.30 9.94 -14.20
CA ARG A 269 -0.32 11.16 -14.70
C ARG A 269 0.67 12.30 -14.91
N PHE A 270 1.74 12.35 -14.12
CA PHE A 270 2.70 13.46 -14.16
C PHE A 270 3.86 13.20 -15.13
N THR A 271 4.28 11.94 -15.29
CA THR A 271 5.43 11.57 -16.13
C THR A 271 5.06 10.65 -17.29
N GLY A 272 3.83 10.13 -17.33
CA GLY A 272 3.38 9.26 -18.41
C GLY A 272 2.96 10.03 -19.66
N THR A 273 3.23 9.46 -20.82
CA THR A 273 2.77 9.98 -22.11
C THR A 273 1.39 9.42 -22.42
N TYR A 274 0.44 10.29 -22.77
CA TYR A 274 -0.88 9.85 -23.17
C TYR A 274 -0.81 9.14 -24.53
N VAL A 275 -1.31 7.90 -24.58
CA VAL A 275 -1.44 7.09 -25.78
C VAL A 275 -2.92 6.91 -26.12
N ILE A 276 -3.28 7.18 -27.37
CA ILE A 276 -4.66 7.06 -27.87
C ILE A 276 -5.07 5.58 -27.90
N ASP A 277 -4.18 4.72 -28.38
CA ASP A 277 -4.36 3.27 -28.38
C ASP A 277 -3.75 2.67 -27.11
N PRO A 278 -4.56 2.15 -26.17
CA PRO A 278 -4.05 1.55 -24.95
C PRO A 278 -3.33 0.22 -25.19
N THR A 279 -3.52 -0.41 -26.35
CA THR A 279 -2.79 -1.63 -26.71
C THR A 279 -1.32 -1.37 -27.07
N SER A 280 -0.93 -0.10 -27.28
CA SER A 280 0.45 0.31 -27.48
C SER A 280 1.16 0.73 -26.18
N ASN A 281 0.53 0.54 -25.02
CA ASN A 281 1.13 0.86 -23.72
C ASN A 281 2.13 -0.25 -23.30
N ASP A 282 3.40 0.10 -23.17
CA ASP A 282 4.46 -0.87 -22.84
C ASP A 282 4.35 -1.43 -21.42
N VAL A 283 3.76 -0.68 -20.48
CA VAL A 283 3.45 -1.18 -19.12
C VAL A 283 2.38 -2.28 -19.18
N ALA A 284 1.50 -2.23 -20.19
CA ALA A 284 0.51 -3.27 -20.47
C ALA A 284 1.11 -4.46 -21.25
N ARG A 285 2.17 -4.23 -22.02
CA ARG A 285 2.85 -5.24 -22.85
C ARG A 285 4.03 -5.94 -22.19
N ALA A 286 4.54 -5.45 -21.07
CA ALA A 286 5.69 -6.03 -20.38
C ALA A 286 5.34 -7.43 -19.82
N ASN A 287 5.32 -8.39 -20.75
CA ASN A 287 4.98 -9.77 -20.61
C ASN A 287 6.09 -10.41 -19.77
N PRO A 288 5.78 -10.94 -18.56
CA PRO A 288 6.79 -11.53 -17.70
C PRO A 288 7.58 -12.63 -18.42
N LEU A 289 6.95 -13.32 -19.39
CA LEU A 289 7.63 -14.30 -20.24
C LEU A 289 8.69 -13.67 -21.14
N HIS A 290 8.41 -12.50 -21.76
CA HIS A 290 9.34 -11.91 -22.72
C HIS A 290 10.55 -11.27 -22.02
N THR A 291 10.37 -10.70 -20.82
CA THR A 291 11.47 -10.17 -20.00
C THR A 291 12.29 -11.29 -19.35
N ALA A 292 11.68 -12.44 -19.02
CA ALA A 292 12.38 -13.61 -18.49
C ALA A 292 13.06 -14.47 -19.57
N LEU A 293 12.63 -14.39 -20.83
CA LEU A 293 13.21 -15.11 -21.97
C LEU A 293 14.19 -14.26 -22.79
N SER A 294 14.32 -12.96 -22.50
CA SER A 294 15.28 -12.05 -23.13
C SER A 294 16.50 -11.73 -22.24
N ALA A 295 16.63 -12.41 -21.09
CA ALA A 295 17.81 -12.43 -20.24
C ALA A 295 18.51 -13.80 -20.40
#